data_AF-A0A3D2R010-F1
#
_entry.id   AF-A0A3D2R010-F1
#
_cell.length_a   1.000
_cell.length_b   1.000
_cell.length_c   1.000
_cell.angle_alpha   90.00
_cell.angle_beta   90.00
_cell.angle_gamma   90.00
#
_symmetry.space_group_name_H-M   'P 1'
#
loop_
_entity.id
_entity.type
_entity.pdbx_description
1 polymer ?
#
loop_
_entity_poly.entity_id
_entity_poly.type
_entity_poly.pdbx_seq_one_letter_code
_entity_poly.pdbx_strand_id
1 'polypeptide(L)'
;IVSQRFEERYRRMFKCPKCSLGYFLTRNGPHGEFYSCSTGLSCKVKPRKCEKCGAPSLDERKTSTCNNRECKHSMKICSKCGRPMRLREGRFGQFWGCSGYGIKDDKCTHTEKNSA
;
A
#
# COMPACT_ATOMS: atom_id res chain seq x y z
N ILE A 1 -9.28 -29.71 -15.47
CA ILE A 1 -10.00 -29.20 -14.27
C ILE A 1 -9.18 -28.06 -13.68
N VAL A 2 -9.50 -26.82 -14.03
CA VAL A 2 -8.94 -25.66 -13.32
C VAL A 2 -9.72 -25.58 -12.00
N SER A 3 -9.06 -25.57 -10.85
CA SER A 3 -9.78 -25.69 -9.58
C SER A 3 -10.77 -24.53 -9.43
N GLN A 4 -11.96 -24.82 -8.88
CA GLN A 4 -12.99 -23.82 -8.60
C GLN A 4 -12.48 -22.69 -7.67
N ARG A 5 -11.37 -22.91 -6.94
CA ARG A 5 -10.70 -21.89 -6.10
C ARG A 5 -9.86 -20.88 -6.88
N PHE A 6 -9.66 -21.10 -8.18
CA PHE A 6 -8.85 -20.27 -9.07
C PHE A 6 -9.76 -19.42 -9.99
N GLU A 7 -10.79 -18.81 -9.42
CA GLU A 7 -11.79 -18.03 -10.15
C GLU A 7 -11.14 -16.87 -10.94
N GLU A 8 -11.48 -16.73 -12.22
CA GLU A 8 -11.08 -15.61 -13.09
C GLU A 8 -11.34 -14.22 -12.47
N ARG A 9 -12.30 -14.14 -11.54
CA ARG A 9 -12.65 -12.94 -10.77
C ARG A 9 -11.45 -12.41 -9.96
N TYR A 10 -10.67 -13.28 -9.33
CA TYR A 10 -9.47 -12.88 -8.58
C TYR A 10 -8.31 -12.42 -9.48
N ARG A 11 -8.16 -13.01 -10.68
CA ARG A 11 -7.15 -12.58 -11.68
C ARG A 11 -7.38 -11.14 -12.15
N ARG A 12 -8.64 -10.74 -12.34
CA ARG A 12 -8.99 -9.39 -12.82
C ARG A 12 -8.88 -8.32 -11.72
N MET A 13 -9.26 -8.65 -10.49
CA MET A 13 -9.35 -7.66 -9.40
C MET A 13 -8.00 -7.26 -8.80
N PHE A 14 -7.00 -8.15 -8.79
CA PHE A 14 -5.69 -7.89 -8.18
C PHE A 14 -4.52 -8.00 -9.17
N LYS A 15 -4.73 -7.59 -10.43
CA LYS A 15 -3.65 -7.55 -11.40
C LYS A 15 -2.51 -6.66 -10.89
N CYS A 16 -1.28 -7.15 -11.01
CA CYS A 16 -0.10 -6.39 -10.65
C CYS A 16 0.15 -5.33 -11.73
N PRO A 17 0.26 -4.03 -11.42
CA PRO A 17 0.60 -3.02 -12.43
C PRO A 17 2.11 -2.98 -12.74
N LYS A 18 2.94 -3.56 -11.87
CA LYS A 18 4.40 -3.58 -12.02
C LYS A 18 4.89 -4.65 -12.99
N CYS A 19 4.17 -5.76 -13.11
CA CYS A 19 4.38 -6.73 -14.17
C CYS A 19 3.06 -7.00 -14.88
N SER A 20 3.05 -6.94 -16.20
CA SER A 20 1.83 -7.09 -17.01
C SER A 20 1.20 -8.48 -16.93
N LEU A 21 1.95 -9.47 -16.44
CA LEU A 21 1.62 -10.89 -16.44
C LEU A 21 1.10 -11.41 -15.08
N GLY A 22 1.48 -10.76 -13.98
CA GLY A 22 1.23 -11.26 -12.63
C GLY A 22 0.00 -10.67 -11.96
N TYR A 23 -0.42 -11.31 -10.87
CA TYR A 23 -1.49 -10.84 -9.98
C TYR A 23 -1.03 -10.98 -8.53
N PHE A 24 -1.63 -10.20 -7.62
CA PHE A 24 -1.29 -10.27 -6.21
C PHE A 24 -1.96 -11.48 -5.54
N LEU A 25 -1.17 -12.19 -4.76
CA LEU A 25 -1.54 -13.33 -3.93
C LEU A 25 -1.30 -12.99 -2.47
N THR A 26 -2.29 -13.26 -1.61
CA THR A 26 -2.08 -13.25 -0.16
C THR A 26 -1.25 -14.47 0.23
N ARG A 27 -0.21 -14.25 1.03
CA ARG A 27 0.67 -15.27 1.59
C ARG A 27 0.85 -15.04 3.08
N ASN A 28 1.12 -16.10 3.83
CA ASN A 28 1.39 -16.02 5.26
C ASN A 28 2.90 -16.03 5.50
N GLY A 29 3.37 -15.18 6.40
CA GLY A 29 4.76 -15.14 6.83
C GLY A 29 4.87 -14.91 8.34
N PRO A 30 6.11 -14.84 8.87
CA PRO A 30 6.36 -14.67 10.30
C PRO A 30 5.74 -13.41 10.91
N HIS A 31 5.59 -12.35 10.09
CA HIS A 31 5.01 -11.07 10.49
C HIS A 31 3.54 -10.93 10.07
N GLY A 32 2.84 -12.05 9.86
CA GLY A 32 1.46 -12.11 9.41
C GLY A 32 1.32 -12.19 7.89
N GLU A 33 0.09 -12.04 7.42
CA GLU A 33 -0.19 -12.16 5.99
C GLU A 33 0.30 -10.94 5.21
N PHE A 34 0.76 -11.15 3.98
CA PHE A 34 1.22 -10.11 3.08
C PHE A 34 0.85 -10.44 1.63
N TYR A 35 0.76 -9.41 0.79
CA TYR A 35 0.59 -9.61 -0.65
C TYR A 35 1.94 -9.79 -1.33
N SER A 36 1.96 -10.66 -2.33
CA SER A 36 3.10 -10.93 -3.19
C SER A 36 2.65 -11.14 -4.63
N CYS A 37 3.48 -10.82 -5.61
CA CYS A 37 3.15 -11.13 -6.99
C CYS A 37 3.24 -12.63 -7.27
N SER A 38 2.30 -13.17 -8.06
CA SER A 38 2.30 -14.56 -8.53
C SER A 38 3.56 -14.94 -9.32
N THR A 39 4.13 -13.99 -10.07
CA THR A 39 5.39 -14.18 -10.82
C THR A 39 6.61 -14.35 -9.89
N GLY A 40 6.52 -13.88 -8.64
CA GLY A 40 7.54 -14.12 -7.62
C GLY A 40 8.91 -13.53 -7.98
N LEU A 41 9.83 -14.38 -8.45
CA LEU A 41 11.24 -14.04 -8.69
C LEU A 41 11.42 -12.88 -9.68
N SER A 42 10.61 -12.81 -10.73
CA SER A 42 10.67 -11.72 -11.72
C SER A 42 9.97 -10.44 -11.27
N CYS A 43 9.15 -10.49 -10.21
CA CYS A 43 8.44 -9.32 -9.69
C CYS A 43 8.31 -9.40 -8.16
N LYS A 44 9.30 -8.85 -7.44
CA LYS A 44 9.40 -8.91 -5.97
C LYS A 44 8.56 -7.85 -5.24
N VAL A 45 7.50 -7.37 -5.87
CA VAL A 45 6.63 -6.33 -5.30
C VAL A 45 5.82 -6.88 -4.13
N LYS A 46 5.74 -6.09 -3.06
CA LYS A 46 4.99 -6.40 -1.85
C LYS A 46 4.09 -5.20 -1.53
N PRO A 47 2.90 -5.10 -2.16
CA PRO A 47 2.01 -3.99 -1.88
C PRO A 47 1.47 -4.09 -0.46
N ARG A 48 1.15 -2.93 0.12
CA ARG A 48 0.50 -2.86 1.43
C ARG A 48 -0.97 -3.27 1.32
N LYS A 49 -1.56 -3.62 2.46
CA LYS A 49 -3.01 -3.86 2.55
C LYS A 49 -3.73 -2.53 2.77
N CYS A 50 -4.86 -2.36 2.11
CA CYS A 50 -5.79 -1.26 2.34
C CYS A 50 -6.41 -1.38 3.73
N GLU A 51 -6.39 -0.31 4.52
CA GLU A 51 -6.95 -0.28 5.88
C GLU A 51 -8.48 -0.41 5.91
N LYS A 52 -9.17 -0.13 4.79
CA LYS A 52 -10.64 -0.19 4.70
C LYS A 52 -11.19 -1.54 4.26
N CYS A 53 -10.55 -2.20 3.29
CA CYS A 53 -11.08 -3.44 2.69
C CYS A 53 -10.07 -4.59 2.59
N GLY A 54 -8.82 -4.38 3.01
CA GLY A 54 -7.79 -5.42 2.96
C GLY A 54 -7.24 -5.73 1.56
N ALA A 55 -7.76 -5.12 0.48
CA ALA A 55 -7.22 -5.25 -0.87
C ALA A 55 -5.77 -4.69 -0.97
N PRO A 56 -4.94 -5.12 -1.94
CA PRO A 56 -3.63 -4.55 -2.15
C PRO A 56 -3.75 -3.08 -2.62
N SER A 57 -2.97 -2.20 -2.01
CA SER A 57 -2.84 -0.80 -2.44
C SER A 57 -1.59 -0.60 -3.29
N LEU A 58 -1.68 0.34 -4.22
CA LEU A 58 -0.61 0.74 -5.12
C LEU A 58 -0.01 2.05 -4.64
N ASP A 59 1.26 2.00 -4.29
CA ASP A 59 2.01 3.15 -3.80
C ASP A 59 2.63 3.91 -4.98
N GLU A 60 2.31 5.19 -5.07
CA GLU A 60 2.95 6.15 -5.97
C GLU A 60 3.98 7.00 -5.20
N ARG A 61 4.21 8.26 -5.58
CA ARG A 61 5.17 9.14 -4.89
C ARG A 61 4.65 9.68 -3.56
N LYS A 62 3.37 10.04 -3.47
CA LYS A 62 2.78 10.73 -2.31
C LYS A 62 1.45 10.12 -1.85
N THR A 63 0.90 9.21 -2.63
CA THR A 63 -0.41 8.62 -2.38
C THR A 63 -0.32 7.11 -2.57
N SER A 64 -1.01 6.38 -1.70
CA SER A 64 -1.27 4.96 -1.83
C SER A 64 -2.75 4.78 -2.13
N THR A 65 -3.08 4.23 -3.29
CA THR A 65 -4.46 4.05 -3.76
C THR A 65 -4.84 2.57 -3.71
N CYS A 66 -5.97 2.25 -3.11
CA CYS A 66 -6.50 0.89 -3.07
C CYS A 66 -6.79 0.38 -4.49
N ASN A 67 -6.34 -0.83 -4.83
CA ASN A 67 -6.61 -1.44 -6.13
C ASN A 67 -8.08 -1.93 -6.27
N ASN A 68 -8.81 -2.06 -5.17
CA ASN A 68 -10.24 -2.36 -5.23
C ASN A 68 -11.04 -1.10 -5.61
N ARG A 69 -11.61 -1.10 -6.82
CA ARG A 69 -12.41 0.00 -7.39
C ARG A 69 -13.68 0.33 -6.60
N GLU A 70 -14.22 -0.63 -5.86
CA GLU A 70 -15.39 -0.40 -5.00
C GLU A 70 -15.00 0.36 -3.72
N CYS A 71 -13.79 0.11 -3.22
CA CYS A 71 -13.31 0.72 -1.98
C CYS A 71 -12.95 2.21 -2.16
N LYS A 72 -12.37 2.58 -3.30
CA LYS A 72 -11.93 3.95 -3.65
C LYS A 72 -11.09 4.65 -2.56
N HIS A 73 -10.53 3.89 -1.63
CA HIS A 73 -9.77 4.43 -0.52
C HIS A 73 -8.36 4.77 -0.97
N SER A 74 -7.92 5.98 -0.65
CA SER A 74 -6.55 6.43 -0.83
C SER A 74 -6.04 7.06 0.45
N MET A 75 -4.74 6.90 0.70
CA MET A 75 -4.07 7.47 1.86
C MET A 75 -2.80 8.20 1.43
N LYS A 76 -2.42 9.24 2.18
CA LYS A 76 -1.19 9.97 1.93
C LYS A 76 0.00 9.21 2.50
N ILE A 77 1.06 9.09 1.71
CA ILE A 77 2.33 8.45 2.08
C ILE A 77 3.48 9.43 1.94
N CYS A 78 4.52 9.21 2.74
CA CYS A 78 5.69 10.05 2.79
C CYS A 78 6.51 9.89 1.51
N SER A 79 6.78 10.99 0.82
CA SER A 79 7.58 10.99 -0.41
C SER A 79 9.04 10.59 -0.20
N LYS A 80 9.55 10.61 1.03
CA LYS A 80 10.93 10.20 1.35
C LYS A 80 11.08 8.72 1.67
N CYS A 81 10.12 8.12 2.37
CA CYS A 81 10.26 6.74 2.88
C CYS A 81 9.06 5.81 2.60
N GLY A 82 7.99 6.30 1.95
CA GLY A 82 6.81 5.50 1.62
C GLY A 82 5.90 5.13 2.80
N ARG A 83 6.26 5.50 4.03
CA ARG A 83 5.44 5.27 5.23
C ARG A 83 4.18 6.15 5.22
N PRO A 84 3.08 5.74 5.87
CA PRO A 84 1.88 6.57 5.98
C PRO A 84 2.19 7.94 6.58
N MET A 85 1.56 8.98 6.05
CA MET A 85 1.52 10.28 6.72
C MET A 85 0.27 10.36 7.59
N ARG A 86 0.40 11.02 8.74
CA ARG A 86 -0.72 11.33 9.63
C ARG A 86 -0.95 12.83 9.62
N LEU A 87 -2.23 13.22 9.60
CA LEU A 87 -2.60 14.61 9.82
C LEU A 87 -2.38 14.92 11.30
N ARG A 88 -1.63 15.98 11.58
CA ARG A 88 -1.30 16.44 12.93
C ARG A 88 -1.62 17.92 13.03
N GLU A 89 -1.92 18.36 14.24
CA GLU A 89 -2.15 19.76 14.55
C GLU A 89 -0.93 20.34 15.25
N GLY A 90 -0.52 21.54 14.83
CA GLY A 90 0.55 22.30 15.47
C GLY A 90 0.16 23.77 15.60
N ARG A 91 1.08 24.58 16.14
CA ARG A 91 0.86 26.01 16.40
C ARG A 91 0.38 26.80 15.17
N PHE A 92 0.76 26.38 13.97
CA PHE A 92 0.45 27.06 12.71
C PHE A 92 -0.66 26.37 11.90
N GLY A 93 -1.43 25.48 12.53
CA GLY A 93 -2.49 24.71 11.90
C GLY A 93 -2.10 23.26 11.59
N GLN A 94 -2.93 22.61 10.78
CA GLN A 94 -2.77 21.20 10.46
C GLN A 94 -1.68 20.96 9.41
N PHE A 95 -0.92 19.87 9.59
CA PHE A 95 0.13 19.45 8.66
C PHE A 95 0.21 17.92 8.58
N TRP A 96 0.74 17.42 7.47
CA TRP A 96 1.01 16.00 7.29
C TRP A 96 2.39 15.68 7.86
N GLY A 97 2.46 14.79 8.85
CA GLY A 97 3.71 14.29 9.42
C GLY A 97 3.93 12.82 9.12
N CYS A 98 5.16 12.43 8.76
CA CYS A 98 5.49 11.01 8.58
C CYS A 98 5.23 10.21 9.86
N SER A 99 4.61 9.03 9.74
CA SER A 99 4.41 8.11 10.88
C SER A 99 5.74 7.63 11.48
N GLY A 100 6.82 7.67 10.70
CA GLY A 100 8.18 7.31 11.10
C GLY A 100 8.94 8.36 11.91
N TYR A 101 8.33 9.48 12.31
CA TYR A 101 9.01 10.55 13.04
C TYR A 101 9.62 10.11 14.39
N GLY A 102 9.00 9.15 15.07
CA GLY A 102 9.42 8.71 16.41
C GLY A 102 10.20 7.40 16.46
N ILE A 103 10.56 6.82 15.31
CA ILE A 103 11.30 5.54 15.26
C ILE A 103 12.78 5.83 15.52
N LYS A 104 13.40 5.15 16.50
CA LYS A 104 14.78 5.41 16.95
C LYS A 104 15.81 5.14 15.85
N ASP A 105 15.75 3.97 15.22
CA ASP A 105 16.79 3.49 14.29
C ASP A 105 16.54 3.83 12.81
N ASP A 106 15.31 4.23 12.45
CA ASP A 106 14.92 4.61 11.08
C ASP A 106 13.93 5.79 11.13
N LYS A 107 14.43 6.91 11.66
CA LYS A 107 13.66 8.14 11.86
C LYS A 107 13.41 8.87 10.54
N CYS A 108 12.16 9.23 10.27
CA CYS A 108 11.81 10.10 9.15
C CYS A 108 11.12 11.38 9.63
N THR A 109 11.82 12.51 9.52
CA THR A 109 11.33 13.84 9.96
C THR A 109 10.56 14.62 8.90
N HIS A 110 10.18 13.97 7.79
CA HIS A 110 9.49 14.62 6.68
C HIS A 110 8.08 15.07 7.06
N THR A 111 7.76 16.32 6.72
CA THR A 111 6.44 16.93 6.88
C THR A 111 6.00 17.59 5.57
N GLU A 112 4.70 17.67 5.33
CA GLU A 112 4.10 18.35 4.18
C GLU A 112 2.97 19.27 4.65
N LYS A 113 2.77 20.41 3.97
CA LYS A 113 1.65 21.31 4.26
C LYS A 113 0.34 20.60 3.97
N ASN A 114 -0.66 20.79 4.83
CA ASN A 114 -2.03 20.38 4.53
C ASN A 114 -2.69 21.48 3.69
N SER A 115 -2.52 21.42 2.38
CA SER A 115 -3.21 22.32 1.47
C SER A 115 -4.62 21.77 1.25
N ALA A 116 -5.61 22.39 1.90
CA ALA A 116 -7.02 22.24 1.56
C ALA A 116 -7.34 23.06 0.31
#